data_AF-A8WKH9-F1
#
_entry.id   AF-A8WKH9-F1
#
_cell.length_a   1.000
_cell.length_b   1.000
_cell.length_c   1.000
_cell.angle_alpha   90.00
_cell.angle_beta   90.00
_cell.angle_gamma   90.00
#
_symmetry.space_group_name_H-M   'P 1'
#
loop_
_entity.id
_entity.type
_entity.pdbx_description
1 polymer ?
#
loop_
_entity_poly.entity_id
_entity_poly.type
_entity_poly.pdbx_seq_one_letter_code
_entity_poly.pdbx_strand_id
1 'polypeptide(L)'
;MCFPKADRHVGFQLLHIVKALVEKDERDEAMPYAFDAMNIFEVCFGLDHPYYLQTLALWTYLEKKLPKTKEELVQLTNFSDNRPIDIVTLLKRANMLPSSPYAASTAQPVSTA
;
A
#
# COMPACT_ATOMS: atom_id res chain seq x y z
N MET A 1 1.29 24.40 6.23
CA MET A 1 2.45 23.47 6.23
C MET A 1 3.19 23.69 4.93
N CYS A 2 4.36 24.31 4.98
CA CYS A 2 5.25 24.37 3.81
C CYS A 2 5.76 22.93 3.58
N PHE A 3 5.64 22.38 2.38
CA PHE A 3 6.18 21.07 2.00
C PHE A 3 7.40 21.30 1.09
N PRO A 4 8.60 21.64 1.61
CA PRO A 4 9.72 21.97 0.74
C PRO A 4 10.39 20.73 0.10
N LYS A 5 9.97 19.49 0.40
CA LYS A 5 10.71 18.29 -0.01
C LYS A 5 9.86 17.03 -0.26
N ALA A 6 8.67 17.15 -0.87
CA ALA A 6 8.07 15.98 -1.53
C ALA A 6 8.85 15.68 -2.83
N ASP A 7 10.14 15.38 -2.67
CA ASP A 7 11.03 14.99 -3.74
C ASP A 7 11.05 13.46 -3.79
N ARG A 8 10.63 12.89 -4.92
CA ARG A 8 10.62 11.44 -5.15
C ARG A 8 11.95 10.76 -4.81
N HIS A 9 13.10 11.44 -5.02
CA HIS A 9 14.42 10.87 -4.75
C HIS A 9 14.64 10.68 -3.25
N VAL A 10 14.10 11.57 -2.41
CA VAL A 10 14.12 11.39 -0.95
C VAL A 10 13.31 10.16 -0.56
N GLY A 11 12.15 9.93 -1.19
CA GLY A 11 11.36 8.71 -1.00
C GLY A 11 12.15 7.43 -1.29
N PHE A 12 12.89 7.39 -2.41
CA PHE A 12 13.77 6.25 -2.73
C PHE A 12 14.95 6.10 -1.76
N GLN A 13 15.54 7.20 -1.30
CA GLN A 13 16.62 7.18 -0.30
C GLN A 13 16.14 6.59 1.03
N LEU A 14 14.95 6.99 1.49
CA LEU A 14 14.33 6.44 2.68
C LEU A 14 14.12 4.93 2.55
N LEU A 15 13.74 4.43 1.38
CA LEU A 15 13.58 2.99 1.17
C LEU A 15 14.88 2.21 1.17
N HIS A 16 16.00 2.80 0.74
CA HIS A 16 17.31 2.19 0.94
C HIS A 16 17.67 2.07 2.42
N ILE A 17 17.32 3.07 3.24
CA ILE A 17 17.50 3.02 4.70
C ILE A 17 16.63 1.91 5.29
N VAL A 18 15.34 1.86 4.92
CA VAL A 18 14.41 0.82 5.35
C VAL A 18 14.95 -0.57 5.02
N LYS A 19 15.44 -0.78 3.79
CA LYS A 19 16.06 -2.04 3.37
C LYS A 19 17.22 -2.44 4.29
N ALA A 20 18.14 -1.52 4.55
CA ALA A 20 19.30 -1.78 5.40
C ALA A 20 18.89 -2.13 6.85
N LEU A 21 17.87 -1.47 7.39
CA LEU A 21 17.35 -1.73 8.73
C LEU A 21 16.63 -3.09 8.80
N VAL A 22 15.83 -3.44 7.79
CA VAL A 22 15.17 -4.75 7.69
C VAL A 22 16.19 -5.89 7.59
N GLU A 23 17.27 -5.71 6.83
CA GLU A 23 18.37 -6.68 6.74
C GLU A 23 19.05 -6.92 8.12
N LYS A 24 19.14 -5.87 8.95
CA LYS A 24 19.64 -5.94 10.33
C LYS A 24 18.61 -6.40 11.36
N ASP A 25 17.36 -6.65 10.95
CA ASP A 25 16.21 -6.94 11.82
C ASP A 25 15.78 -5.78 12.74
N GLU A 26 16.21 -4.55 12.44
CA GLU A 26 15.86 -3.32 13.16
C GLU A 26 14.50 -2.78 12.64
N ARG A 27 13.45 -3.62 12.71
CA ARG A 27 12.13 -3.34 12.11
C ARG A 27 11.42 -2.14 12.74
N ASP A 28 11.58 -1.97 14.05
CA ASP A 28 10.98 -0.85 14.79
C ASP A 28 11.60 0.50 14.34
N GLU A 29 12.90 0.51 14.01
CA GLU A 29 13.57 1.69 13.45
C GLU A 29 13.23 1.93 11.98
N ALA A 30 12.96 0.85 11.22
CA ALA A 30 12.58 0.94 9.81
C ALA A 30 11.19 1.57 9.60
N MET A 31 10.27 1.37 10.54
CA MET A 31 8.87 1.81 10.44
C MET A 31 8.69 3.31 10.13
N PRO A 32 9.28 4.27 10.89
CA PRO A 32 9.10 5.69 10.60
C PRO A 32 9.63 6.08 9.21
N TYR A 33 10.74 5.50 8.75
CA TYR A 33 11.27 5.78 7.41
C TYR A 33 10.35 5.24 6.30
N ALA A 34 9.72 4.08 6.52
CA ALA A 34 8.73 3.53 5.59
C ALA A 34 7.47 4.41 5.52
N PHE A 35 7.03 4.98 6.65
CA PHE A 35 5.92 5.92 6.72
C PHE A 35 6.22 7.22 5.96
N ASP A 36 7.41 7.81 6.18
CA ASP A 36 7.81 9.02 5.46
C ASP A 36 7.94 8.79 3.95
N ALA A 37 8.50 7.64 3.53
CA ALA A 37 8.58 7.26 2.12
C ALA A 37 7.19 7.11 1.49
N MET A 38 6.25 6.48 2.20
CA MET A 38 4.86 6.33 1.77
C MET A 38 4.19 7.69 1.52
N ASN A 39 4.31 8.62 2.48
CA ASN A 39 3.73 9.95 2.36
C ASN A 39 4.31 10.73 1.18
N ILE A 40 5.61 10.61 0.92
CA ILE A 40 6.24 11.23 -0.27
C ILE A 40 5.67 10.61 -1.55
N PHE A 41 5.52 9.30 -1.62
CA PHE A 41 5.00 8.63 -2.81
C PHE A 41 3.53 8.91 -3.05
N GLU A 42 2.72 9.06 -2.00
CA GLU A 42 1.35 9.53 -2.11
C GLU A 42 1.27 10.88 -2.79
N VAL A 43 2.08 11.85 -2.34
CA VAL A 43 2.11 13.21 -2.89
C VAL A 43 2.70 13.26 -4.31
N CYS A 44 3.75 12.48 -4.57
CA CYS A 44 4.44 12.51 -5.86
C CYS A 44 3.74 11.73 -6.97
N PHE A 45 3.13 10.59 -6.65
CA PHE A 45 2.60 9.65 -7.64
C PHE A 45 1.10 9.39 -7.52
N GLY A 46 0.49 9.66 -6.36
CA GLY A 46 -0.90 9.36 -6.08
C GLY A 46 -1.12 7.96 -5.49
N LEU A 47 -2.34 7.74 -4.99
CA LEU A 47 -2.75 6.56 -4.24
C LEU A 47 -2.81 5.27 -5.08
N ASP A 48 -3.01 5.39 -6.40
CA ASP A 48 -3.11 4.22 -7.29
C ASP A 48 -1.75 3.78 -7.83
N HIS A 49 -0.67 4.49 -7.50
CA HIS A 49 0.64 4.18 -8.04
C HIS A 49 1.25 2.94 -7.36
N PRO A 50 1.86 2.00 -8.13
CA PRO A 50 2.48 0.79 -7.56
C PRO A 50 3.48 1.10 -6.45
N TYR A 51 4.27 2.18 -6.57
CA TYR A 51 5.24 2.56 -5.55
C TYR A 51 4.60 2.95 -4.22
N TYR A 52 3.48 3.68 -4.26
CA TYR A 52 2.72 4.01 -3.05
C TYR A 52 2.15 2.73 -2.43
N LEU A 53 1.45 1.91 -3.21
CA LEU A 53 0.80 0.68 -2.71
C LEU A 53 1.81 -0.33 -2.13
N GLN A 54 2.95 -0.49 -2.79
CA GLN A 54 4.01 -1.40 -2.34
C GLN A 54 4.68 -0.88 -1.04
N THR A 55 4.86 0.43 -0.92
CA THR A 55 5.41 1.06 0.29
C THR A 55 4.41 1.07 1.44
N LEU A 56 3.12 1.28 1.15
CA LEU A 56 2.01 1.14 2.09
C LEU A 56 1.95 -0.28 2.65
N ALA A 57 2.09 -1.30 1.79
CA ALA A 57 2.15 -2.69 2.22
C ALA A 57 3.34 -2.91 3.16
N LEU A 58 4.54 -2.46 2.78
CA LEU A 58 5.75 -2.55 3.61
C LEU A 58 5.55 -1.92 4.99
N TRP A 59 5.08 -0.67 5.04
CA TRP A 59 4.79 0.02 6.29
C TRP A 59 3.75 -0.74 7.14
N THR A 60 2.67 -1.24 6.53
CA THR A 60 1.64 -2.01 7.23
C THR A 60 2.21 -3.29 7.88
N TYR A 61 3.12 -3.99 7.20
CA TYR A 61 3.79 -5.18 7.76
C TYR A 61 4.66 -4.82 8.97
N LEU A 62 5.37 -3.68 8.90
CA LEU A 62 6.22 -3.20 9.99
C LEU A 62 5.38 -2.73 11.18
N GLU A 63 4.33 -1.94 10.95
CA GLU A 63 3.43 -1.41 11.99
C GLU A 63 2.71 -2.53 12.74
N LYS A 64 2.08 -3.47 12.01
CA LYS A 64 1.30 -4.55 12.61
C LYS A 64 2.14 -5.71 13.13
N LYS A 65 3.48 -5.64 13.00
CA LYS A 65 4.43 -6.71 13.37
C LYS A 65 4.01 -8.07 12.83
N LEU A 66 3.51 -8.09 11.59
CA LEU A 66 3.01 -9.30 10.96
C LEU A 66 4.17 -10.27 10.66
N PRO A 67 3.93 -11.60 10.74
CA PRO A 67 4.96 -12.59 10.48
C PRO A 67 5.28 -12.64 8.98
N LYS A 68 6.30 -11.88 8.58
CA LYS A 68 6.94 -11.96 7.25
C LYS A 68 8.44 -12.21 7.39
N THR A 69 9.00 -12.94 6.42
CA THR A 69 10.45 -13.16 6.37
C THR A 69 11.17 -11.89 5.92
N LYS A 70 12.47 -11.80 6.24
CA LYS A 70 13.28 -10.62 5.89
C LYS A 70 13.35 -10.46 4.37
N GLU A 71 13.47 -11.57 3.65
CA GLU A 71 13.55 -11.61 2.19
C GLU A 71 12.28 -11.05 1.56
N GLU A 72 11.11 -11.41 2.07
CA GLU A 72 9.83 -10.91 1.60
C GLU A 72 9.65 -9.40 1.86
N LEU A 73 10.17 -8.89 2.98
CA LEU A 73 10.16 -7.45 3.29
C LEU A 73 11.15 -6.69 2.41
N VAL A 74 12.33 -7.24 2.17
CA VAL A 74 13.32 -6.64 1.25
C VAL A 74 12.79 -6.63 -0.19
N GLN A 75 12.06 -7.66 -0.61
CA GLN A 75 11.40 -7.66 -1.92
C GLN A 75 10.42 -6.50 -2.08
N LEU A 76 9.72 -6.09 -1.01
CA LEU A 76 8.85 -4.91 -1.04
C LEU A 76 9.61 -3.59 -1.21
N THR A 77 10.92 -3.53 -0.96
CA THR A 77 11.75 -2.34 -1.23
C THR A 77 12.28 -2.27 -2.67
N ASN A 78 12.22 -3.38 -3.42
CA ASN A 78 12.72 -3.43 -4.78
C ASN A 78 11.60 -3.11 -5.79
N PHE A 79 11.71 -1.97 -6.47
CA PHE A 79 10.80 -1.58 -7.54
C PHE A 79 11.35 -2.03 -8.89
N SER A 80 11.21 -3.33 -9.17
CA SER A 80 11.69 -3.93 -10.42
C SER A 80 10.73 -3.70 -11.59
N ASP A 81 9.50 -3.27 -11.33
CA ASP A 81 8.42 -3.31 -12.29
C ASP A 81 7.56 -2.04 -12.26
N ASN A 82 7.52 -1.32 -13.38
CA ASN A 82 6.65 -0.16 -13.58
C ASN A 82 5.33 -0.55 -14.27
N ARG A 83 4.99 -1.84 -14.27
CA ARG A 83 3.75 -2.31 -14.87
C ARG A 83 2.55 -1.72 -14.12
N PRO A 84 1.60 -1.08 -14.82
CA PRO A 84 0.36 -0.62 -14.22
C PRO A 84 -0.33 -1.77 -13.49
N ILE A 85 -0.70 -1.55 -12.23
CA ILE A 85 -1.41 -2.53 -11.42
C ILE A 85 -2.91 -2.35 -11.68
N ASP A 86 -3.57 -3.40 -12.18
CA ASP A 86 -5.02 -3.43 -12.28
C ASP A 86 -5.65 -3.79 -10.92
N ILE A 87 -5.99 -2.75 -10.15
CA ILE A 87 -6.59 -2.85 -8.83
C ILE A 87 -7.93 -3.61 -8.89
N VAL A 88 -8.71 -3.47 -9.96
CA VAL A 88 -10.01 -4.16 -10.10
C VAL A 88 -9.81 -5.66 -10.18
N THR A 89 -8.82 -6.11 -10.96
CA THR A 89 -8.47 -7.53 -11.06
C THR A 89 -7.96 -8.08 -9.72
N LEU A 90 -7.19 -7.32 -8.96
CA LEU A 90 -6.72 -7.72 -7.63
C LEU A 90 -7.86 -7.83 -6.61
N LEU A 91 -8.74 -6.82 -6.54
CA LEU A 91 -9.90 -6.83 -5.65
C LEU A 91 -10.88 -7.95 -5.99
N LYS A 92 -11.06 -8.26 -7.29
CA LYS A 92 -11.85 -9.40 -7.75
C LYS A 92 -11.26 -10.73 -7.27
N ARG A 93 -9.94 -10.91 -7.36
CA ARG A 93 -9.26 -12.11 -6.85
C ARG A 93 -9.36 -12.23 -5.33
N ALA A 94 -9.33 -11.12 -4.62
CA ALA A 94 -9.43 -11.08 -3.17
C ALA A 94 -10.88 -11.21 -2.65
N ASN A 95 -11.88 -11.35 -3.51
CA ASN A 95 -13.32 -11.31 -3.16
C ASN A 95 -13.70 -10.05 -2.34
N MET A 96 -13.02 -8.93 -2.59
CA MET A 96 -13.27 -7.65 -1.89
C MET A 96 -14.16 -6.70 -2.70
N LEU A 97 -14.54 -7.08 -3.92
CA LEU A 97 -15.53 -6.33 -4.68
C LEU A 97 -16.92 -6.57 -4.07
N PRO A 98 -17.74 -5.53 -3.91
CA PRO A 98 -19.11 -5.71 -3.46
C PRO A 98 -19.85 -6.65 -4.42
N SER A 99 -20.56 -7.64 -3.87
CA SER A 99 -21.56 -8.35 -4.63
C SER A 99 -22.56 -7.30 -5.13
N SER A 100 -22.73 -7.25 -6.46
CA SER A 100 -23.55 -6.30 -7.22
C SER A 100 -24.59 -5.51 -6.39
N PRO A 101 -24.59 -4.17 -6.42
CA PRO A 101 -25.59 -3.35 -5.72
C PRO A 101 -27.02 -3.52 -6.27
N TYR A 102 -27.23 -4.35 -7.29
CA TYR A 102 -28.54 -4.58 -7.91
C TYR A 102 -29.34 -5.78 -7.36
N ALA A 103 -28.83 -6.52 -6.36
CA ALA A 103 -29.51 -7.70 -5.85
C ALA A 103 -30.43 -7.46 -4.62
N ALA A 104 -30.57 -6.21 -4.15
CA ALA A 104 -31.34 -5.89 -2.94
C ALA A 104 -32.51 -4.90 -3.18
N SER A 105 -33.15 -4.96 -4.36
CA SER A 105 -34.39 -4.21 -4.60
C SER A 105 -35.37 -5.02 -5.46
N THR A 106 -35.79 -6.18 -4.95
CA THR A 106 -37.02 -6.82 -5.43
C THR A 106 -37.78 -7.40 -4.25
N ALA A 107 -39.09 -7.14 -4.25
CA ALA A 107 -40.15 -7.69 -3.39
C ALA A 107 -40.47 -6.94 -2.09
N GLN A 108 -41.40 -5.98 -2.18
CA GLN A 108 -42.64 -6.05 -1.41
C GLN A 108 -43.84 -5.69 -2.33
N PRO A 109 -44.88 -6.53 -2.43
CA PRO A 109 -46.10 -6.19 -3.16
C PRO A 109 -46.91 -5.19 -2.33
N VAL A 110 -47.34 -4.10 -2.95
CA VAL A 110 -48.21 -3.10 -2.34
C VAL A 110 -49.58 -3.73 -2.16
N SER A 111 -49.96 -3.99 -0.91
CA SER A 111 -51.29 -4.50 -0.53
C SER A 111 -52.31 -3.37 -0.64
N THR A 112 -53.38 -3.65 -1.41
CA THR A 112 -54.61 -2.87 -1.54
C THR A 112 -55.26 -2.55 -0.19
N ALA A 113 -55.77 -1.33 -0.06
CA ALA A 113 -56.80 -0.91 0.88
C ALA A 113 -57.87 -0.13 0.11
#